data_AF-A0A354B9F4-F1
#
_entry.id   AF-A0A354B9F4-F1
#
_cell.length_a   1.000
_cell.length_b   1.000
_cell.length_c   1.000
_cell.angle_alpha   90.00
_cell.angle_beta   90.00
_cell.angle_gamma   90.00
#
_symmetry.space_group_name_H-M   'P 1'
#
loop_
_entity.id
_entity.type
_entity.pdbx_description
1 polymer ?
#
loop_
_entity_poly.entity_id
_entity_poly.type
_entity_poly.pdbx_seq_one_letter_code
_entity_poly.pdbx_strand_id
1 'polypeptide(L)'
;WIDALPDGADAPTTLEDLTDPIYADQLVVMSPESSSPGLAFLLATVNGTDDWEEYWADLVANGVSVTAGWSDAYYGEFTAGGGDRSIVVSYASSPPAEVIFADPPVDTAPTGVLLDSCFRQIEFAGILAGTEHRAEAEALIDFMLTPTFQEDVPLNMFVFPALETAALPAEFVEFAEIADDPQTIEPAVIEANRDAWVERWVEIVLG
;
A
#
# COMPACT_ATOMS: atom_id res chain seq x y z
N TRP A 1 12.88 -2.39 -3.87
CA TRP A 1 13.61 -2.84 -5.07
C TRP A 1 14.81 -3.63 -4.60
N ILE A 2 14.84 -4.93 -4.88
CA ILE A 2 15.75 -5.88 -4.21
C ILE A 2 17.22 -5.52 -4.47
N ASP A 3 17.55 -5.17 -5.72
CA ASP A 3 18.94 -4.86 -6.12
C ASP A 3 19.40 -3.43 -5.77
N ALA A 4 18.52 -2.63 -5.15
CA ALA A 4 18.84 -1.25 -4.75
C ALA A 4 18.95 -1.11 -3.23
N LEU A 5 18.84 -2.21 -2.49
CA LEU A 5 19.08 -2.20 -1.05
C LEU A 5 20.54 -1.85 -0.76
N PRO A 6 20.82 -1.25 0.42
CA PRO A 6 22.18 -0.92 0.84
C PRO A 6 23.12 -2.14 0.84
N ASP A 7 24.40 -1.90 0.54
CA ASP A 7 25.42 -2.96 0.44
C ASP A 7 25.48 -3.80 1.73
N GLY A 8 25.22 -5.10 1.61
CA GLY A 8 25.24 -6.04 2.72
C GLY A 8 23.94 -6.12 3.53
N ALA A 9 22.89 -5.40 3.13
CA ALA A 9 21.55 -5.56 3.68
C ALA A 9 20.83 -6.76 3.05
N ASP A 10 20.22 -7.59 3.89
CA ASP A 10 19.18 -8.52 3.44
C ASP A 10 17.87 -7.74 3.18
N ALA A 11 16.90 -8.35 2.50
CA ALA A 11 15.58 -7.75 2.37
C ALA A 11 14.89 -7.71 3.75
N PRO A 12 14.31 -6.57 4.17
CA PRO A 12 13.57 -6.50 5.41
C PRO A 12 12.34 -7.42 5.33
N THR A 13 11.93 -7.97 6.46
CA THR A 13 10.87 -8.99 6.53
C THR A 13 9.73 -8.58 7.46
N THR A 14 10.04 -7.74 8.45
CA THR A 14 9.09 -7.22 9.46
C THR A 14 8.96 -5.70 9.38
N LEU A 15 7.99 -5.13 10.11
CA LEU A 15 7.91 -3.68 10.27
C LEU A 15 9.15 -3.16 11.02
N GLU A 16 9.55 -3.85 12.09
CA GLU A 16 10.68 -3.48 12.94
C GLU A 16 11.99 -3.37 12.15
N ASP A 17 12.22 -4.26 11.17
CA ASP A 17 13.40 -4.22 10.31
C ASP A 17 13.56 -2.85 9.62
N LEU A 18 12.47 -2.15 9.29
CA LEU A 18 12.50 -0.84 8.61
C LEU A 18 13.14 0.27 9.46
N THR A 19 13.25 0.06 10.77
CA THR A 19 13.93 0.98 11.70
C THR A 19 15.43 0.70 11.83
N ASP A 20 15.94 -0.42 11.28
CA ASP A 20 17.36 -0.72 11.35
C ASP A 20 18.17 0.37 10.61
N PRO A 21 19.24 0.91 11.22
CA PRO A 21 20.12 1.89 10.59
C PRO A 21 20.72 1.45 9.25
N ILE A 22 20.76 0.14 8.94
CA ILE A 22 21.19 -0.34 7.63
C ILE A 22 20.25 0.13 6.51
N TYR A 23 18.97 0.38 6.81
CA TYR A 23 17.97 0.92 5.87
C TYR A 23 17.76 2.44 6.04
N ALA A 24 18.69 3.14 6.69
CA ALA A 24 18.63 4.58 6.81
C ALA A 24 18.44 5.23 5.44
N ASP A 25 17.54 6.21 5.37
CA ASP A 25 17.17 6.93 4.17
C ASP A 25 16.62 6.06 3.02
N GLN A 26 16.17 4.83 3.28
CA GLN A 26 15.67 3.94 2.21
C GLN A 26 14.15 3.94 2.04
N LEU A 27 13.40 4.30 3.08
CA LEU A 27 11.94 4.18 3.09
C LEU A 27 11.25 5.48 2.65
N VAL A 28 10.33 5.38 1.69
CA VAL A 28 9.34 6.41 1.37
C VAL A 28 7.92 5.91 1.64
N VAL A 29 7.14 6.75 2.32
CA VAL A 29 5.74 6.52 2.68
C VAL A 29 4.87 7.71 2.24
N MET A 30 3.56 7.57 2.40
CA MET A 30 2.61 8.65 2.15
C MET A 30 1.98 9.12 3.46
N SER A 31 1.61 10.41 3.52
CA SER A 31 0.84 10.94 4.65
C SER A 31 -0.52 10.24 4.79
N PRO A 32 -0.91 9.81 6.00
CA PRO A 32 -2.24 9.25 6.27
C PRO A 32 -3.36 10.30 6.22
N GLU A 33 -3.04 11.60 6.19
CA GLU A 33 -4.03 12.67 6.04
C GLU A 33 -4.59 12.77 4.62
N SER A 34 -3.79 12.41 3.62
CA SER A 34 -4.09 12.63 2.20
C SER A 34 -4.06 11.36 1.34
N SER A 35 -3.52 10.25 1.84
CA SER A 35 -3.34 9.01 1.09
C SER A 35 -3.96 7.82 1.82
N SER A 36 -4.84 7.08 1.15
CA SER A 36 -5.42 5.85 1.70
C SER A 36 -4.39 4.75 1.96
N PRO A 37 -3.38 4.47 1.09
CA PRO A 37 -2.29 3.58 1.46
C PRO A 37 -1.38 4.14 2.57
N GLY A 38 -1.25 5.47 2.70
CA GLY A 38 -0.59 6.08 3.86
C GLY A 38 -1.31 5.77 5.17
N LEU A 39 -2.65 5.90 5.17
CA LEU A 39 -3.49 5.52 6.30
C LEU A 39 -3.42 4.01 6.58
N ALA A 40 -3.43 3.17 5.55
CA ALA A 40 -3.31 1.72 5.72
C ALA A 40 -1.99 1.35 6.41
N PHE A 41 -0.88 2.01 6.05
CA PHE A 41 0.41 1.79 6.71
C PHE A 41 0.42 2.26 8.16
N LEU A 42 -0.17 3.44 8.47
CA LEU A 42 -0.35 3.85 9.86
C LEU A 42 -1.13 2.78 10.65
N LEU A 43 -2.25 2.28 10.12
CA LEU A 43 -3.03 1.23 10.78
C LEU A 43 -2.25 -0.09 10.93
N ALA A 44 -1.41 -0.44 9.95
CA ALA A 44 -0.49 -1.58 10.06
C ALA A 44 0.44 -1.42 11.26
N THR A 45 1.00 -0.22 11.47
CA THR A 45 1.91 0.05 12.60
C THR A 45 1.18 0.04 13.94
N VAL A 46 -0.03 0.60 14.00
CA VAL A 46 -0.86 0.60 15.22
C VAL A 46 -1.21 -0.82 15.67
N ASN A 47 -1.45 -1.74 14.72
CA ASN A 47 -1.80 -3.13 15.04
C ASN A 47 -0.58 -4.06 15.17
N GLY A 48 0.48 -3.76 14.43
CA GLY A 48 1.60 -4.67 14.20
C GLY A 48 2.85 -4.39 15.03
N THR A 49 2.90 -3.27 15.76
CA THR A 49 4.04 -2.91 16.62
C THR A 49 3.60 -2.76 18.08
N ASP A 50 4.53 -3.00 19.02
CA ASP A 50 4.24 -2.88 20.46
C ASP A 50 4.00 -1.42 20.89
N ASP A 51 4.79 -0.49 20.37
CA ASP A 51 4.66 0.95 20.57
C ASP A 51 4.79 1.67 19.22
N TRP A 52 3.64 1.89 18.58
CA TRP A 52 3.60 2.50 17.25
C TRP A 52 4.11 3.95 17.25
N GLU A 53 4.02 4.67 18.37
CA GLU A 53 4.51 6.05 18.45
C GLU A 53 6.05 6.07 18.47
N GLU A 54 6.66 5.20 19.28
CA GLU A 54 8.12 5.02 19.30
C GLU A 54 8.62 4.52 17.94
N TYR A 55 7.93 3.55 17.33
CA TYR A 55 8.24 3.06 15.99
C TYR A 55 8.28 4.19 14.94
N TRP A 56 7.29 5.08 14.92
CA TRP A 56 7.31 6.21 13.99
C TRP A 56 8.40 7.24 14.31
N ALA A 57 8.71 7.47 15.59
CA ALA A 57 9.83 8.31 15.97
C ALA A 57 11.17 7.73 15.49
N ASP A 58 11.33 6.41 15.56
CA ASP A 58 12.49 5.69 15.04
C ASP A 58 12.57 5.77 13.51
N LEU A 59 11.45 5.62 12.78
CA LEU A 59 11.42 5.82 11.33
C LEU A 59 11.83 7.25 10.94
N VAL A 60 11.36 8.26 11.67
CA VAL A 60 11.76 9.66 11.47
C VAL A 60 13.25 9.84 11.72
N ALA A 61 13.78 9.26 12.80
CA ALA A 61 15.21 9.28 13.09
C ALA A 61 16.04 8.52 12.03
N ASN A 62 15.45 7.50 11.40
CA ASN A 62 16.04 6.71 10.32
C ASN A 62 15.88 7.36 8.92
N GLY A 63 15.29 8.56 8.83
CA GLY A 63 15.21 9.33 7.59
C GLY A 63 14.08 8.94 6.66
N VAL A 64 12.96 8.42 7.19
CA VAL A 64 11.76 8.13 6.39
C VAL A 64 11.30 9.37 5.62
N SER A 65 11.01 9.19 4.34
CA SER A 65 10.43 10.23 3.50
C SER A 65 8.92 10.16 3.48
N VAL A 66 8.25 11.31 3.45
CA VAL A 66 6.78 11.40 3.43
C VAL A 66 6.33 12.24 2.25
N THR A 67 5.53 11.64 1.37
CA THR A 67 4.90 12.35 0.26
C THR A 67 3.40 12.54 0.51
N ALA A 68 2.76 13.40 -0.30
CA ALA A 68 1.32 13.66 -0.17
C ALA A 68 0.46 12.50 -0.71
N GLY A 69 0.98 11.70 -1.64
CA GLY A 69 0.21 10.67 -2.32
C GLY A 69 1.07 9.57 -2.93
N TRP A 70 0.42 8.45 -3.23
CA TRP A 70 1.12 7.24 -3.69
C TRP A 70 1.94 7.49 -4.97
N SER A 71 1.42 8.26 -5.94
CA SER A 71 2.14 8.54 -7.18
C SER A 71 3.45 9.29 -6.95
N ASP A 72 3.50 10.23 -6.00
CA ASP A 72 4.72 10.98 -5.69
C ASP A 72 5.76 10.08 -5.01
N ALA A 73 5.33 9.17 -4.13
CA ALA A 73 6.20 8.16 -3.55
C ALA A 73 6.75 7.20 -4.61
N TYR A 74 5.87 6.57 -5.38
CA TYR A 74 6.22 5.45 -6.27
C TYR A 74 6.91 5.89 -7.57
N TYR A 75 6.45 6.99 -8.20
CA TYR A 75 7.04 7.49 -9.45
C TYR A 75 8.02 8.65 -9.24
N GLY A 76 8.16 9.17 -8.01
CA GLY A 76 9.07 10.27 -7.69
C GLY A 76 10.29 9.82 -6.91
N GLU A 77 10.08 9.35 -5.68
CA GLU A 77 11.18 9.07 -4.74
C GLU A 77 11.68 7.63 -4.75
N PHE A 78 10.81 6.68 -5.08
CA PHE A 78 11.18 5.27 -5.20
C PHE A 78 12.08 5.04 -6.42
N THR A 79 13.02 4.10 -6.30
CA THR A 79 14.02 3.82 -7.35
C THR A 79 13.41 3.49 -8.71
N ALA A 80 12.26 2.82 -8.76
CA ALA A 80 11.58 2.55 -10.03
C ALA A 80 11.09 3.82 -10.75
N GLY A 81 10.80 4.88 -9.99
CA GLY A 81 10.46 6.22 -10.48
C GLY A 81 11.66 7.10 -10.81
N GLY A 82 12.89 6.64 -10.53
CA GLY A 82 14.12 7.40 -10.72
C GLY A 82 14.59 8.18 -9.48
N GLY A 83 14.00 7.94 -8.31
CA GLY A 83 14.49 8.45 -7.03
C GLY A 83 15.51 7.53 -6.36
N ASP A 84 15.89 7.87 -5.13
CA ASP A 84 16.97 7.21 -4.38
C ASP A 84 16.48 6.25 -3.28
N ARG A 85 15.17 6.17 -3.05
CA ARG A 85 14.58 5.34 -1.99
C ARG A 85 14.33 3.92 -2.50
N SER A 86 14.96 2.92 -1.87
CA SER A 86 14.85 1.52 -2.29
C SER A 86 13.64 0.78 -1.72
N ILE A 87 12.94 1.35 -0.73
CA ILE A 87 11.76 0.77 -0.09
C ILE A 87 10.60 1.76 -0.16
N VAL A 88 9.42 1.29 -0.57
CA VAL A 88 8.21 2.12 -0.70
C VAL A 88 7.00 1.40 -0.12
N VAL A 89 6.15 2.13 0.61
CA VAL A 89 4.82 1.64 0.99
C VAL A 89 3.95 1.59 -0.26
N SER A 90 3.55 0.38 -0.66
CA SER A 90 2.69 0.12 -1.81
C SER A 90 1.84 -1.13 -1.56
N TYR A 91 1.18 -1.64 -2.60
CA TYR A 91 0.36 -2.85 -2.53
C TYR A 91 1.20 -4.12 -2.78
N ALA A 92 0.89 -5.22 -2.09
CA ALA A 92 1.46 -6.56 -2.37
C ALA A 92 1.17 -7.05 -3.81
N SER A 93 0.19 -6.45 -4.48
CA SER A 93 -0.18 -6.67 -5.87
C SER A 93 0.49 -5.72 -6.86
N SER A 94 1.47 -4.91 -6.43
CA SER A 94 2.30 -4.06 -7.32
C SER A 94 3.30 -4.84 -8.20
N PRO A 95 3.98 -5.92 -7.72
CA PRO A 95 4.99 -6.63 -8.51
C PRO A 95 4.56 -7.06 -9.92
N PRO A 96 3.31 -7.52 -10.18
CA PRO A 96 2.82 -7.77 -11.52
C PRO A 96 2.97 -6.60 -12.49
N ALA A 97 2.76 -5.35 -12.04
CA ALA A 97 2.87 -4.17 -12.90
C ALA A 97 4.28 -4.00 -13.45
N GLU A 98 5.28 -4.24 -12.59
CA GLU A 98 6.69 -4.10 -12.93
C GLU A 98 7.13 -5.15 -13.94
N VAL A 99 6.56 -6.36 -13.89
CA VAL A 99 6.83 -7.41 -14.88
C VAL A 99 6.10 -7.13 -16.20
N ILE A 100 4.80 -6.79 -16.13
CA ILE A 100 3.94 -6.57 -17.31
C ILE A 100 4.42 -5.38 -18.14
N PHE A 101 4.89 -4.32 -17.49
CA PHE A 101 5.33 -3.10 -18.17
C PHE A 101 6.85 -2.96 -18.31
N ALA A 102 7.64 -4.00 -17.96
CA ALA A 102 9.09 -3.97 -18.11
C ALA A 102 9.50 -3.83 -19.59
N ASP A 103 10.40 -2.89 -19.85
CA ASP A 103 11.12 -2.77 -21.12
C ASP A 103 12.64 -2.64 -20.85
N PRO A 104 13.45 -3.68 -21.13
CA PRO A 104 13.08 -4.95 -21.75
C PRO A 104 12.28 -5.88 -20.81
N PRO A 105 11.56 -6.89 -21.34
CA PRO A 105 10.83 -7.86 -20.52
C PRO A 105 11.73 -8.57 -19.51
N VAL A 106 11.18 -8.84 -18.32
CA VAL A 106 11.84 -9.57 -17.23
C VAL A 106 11.00 -10.77 -16.81
N ASP A 107 11.65 -11.82 -16.30
CA ASP A 107 10.98 -13.04 -15.85
C ASP A 107 10.67 -13.04 -14.33
N THR A 108 11.14 -12.03 -13.60
CA THR A 108 10.98 -11.90 -12.15
C THR A 108 10.69 -10.45 -11.80
N ALA A 109 9.77 -10.23 -10.85
CA ALA A 109 9.54 -8.88 -10.34
C ALA A 109 10.78 -8.35 -9.61
N PRO A 110 11.19 -7.09 -9.86
CA PRO A 110 12.35 -6.48 -9.21
C PRO A 110 12.04 -5.98 -7.79
N THR A 111 10.77 -5.93 -7.40
CA THR A 111 10.33 -5.70 -6.03
C THR A 111 10.01 -7.00 -5.30
N GLY A 112 10.39 -7.05 -4.03
CA GLY A 112 9.89 -8.04 -3.07
C GLY A 112 8.83 -7.40 -2.17
N VAL A 113 8.02 -8.24 -1.52
CA VAL A 113 6.93 -7.80 -0.64
C VAL A 113 7.22 -8.18 0.81
N LEU A 114 7.06 -7.22 1.73
CA LEU A 114 7.10 -7.47 3.18
C LEU A 114 5.72 -7.96 3.63
N LEU A 115 5.44 -9.26 3.48
CA LEU A 115 4.10 -9.80 3.68
C LEU A 115 3.54 -9.57 5.09
N ASP A 116 4.39 -9.63 6.12
CA ASP A 116 3.98 -9.46 7.52
C ASP A 116 3.56 -8.00 7.84
N SER A 117 3.95 -7.04 6.99
CA SER A 117 3.56 -5.64 7.10
C SER A 117 2.21 -5.32 6.45
N CYS A 118 1.61 -6.26 5.71
CA CYS A 118 0.42 -6.00 4.91
C CYS A 118 -0.79 -5.72 5.80
N PHE A 119 -1.43 -4.57 5.59
CA PHE A 119 -2.76 -4.28 6.12
C PHE A 119 -3.83 -4.50 5.05
N ARG A 120 -4.94 -5.17 5.39
CA ARG A 120 -6.03 -5.39 4.43
C ARG A 120 -6.78 -4.09 4.16
N GLN A 121 -6.54 -3.53 2.98
CA GLN A 121 -7.32 -2.41 2.45
C GLN A 121 -8.45 -2.92 1.55
N ILE A 122 -9.66 -2.37 1.74
CA ILE A 122 -10.82 -2.60 0.87
C ILE A 122 -11.29 -1.26 0.35
N GLU A 123 -11.36 -1.11 -0.97
CA GLU A 123 -11.90 0.09 -1.62
C GLU A 123 -13.40 -0.04 -1.81
N PHE A 124 -14.15 0.97 -1.34
CA PHE A 124 -15.61 0.97 -1.37
C PHE A 124 -16.15 2.03 -2.34
N ALA A 125 -17.27 1.71 -2.98
CA ALA A 125 -18.11 2.66 -3.67
C ALA A 125 -19.47 2.72 -2.99
N GLY A 126 -20.05 3.91 -2.86
CA GLY A 126 -21.31 4.14 -2.18
C GLY A 126 -22.15 5.21 -2.85
N ILE A 127 -23.47 5.09 -2.70
CA ILE A 127 -24.43 6.06 -3.25
C ILE A 127 -24.68 7.14 -2.20
N LEU A 128 -24.43 8.40 -2.58
CA LEU A 128 -24.63 9.54 -1.68
C LEU A 128 -26.11 9.70 -1.29
N ALA A 129 -26.36 9.81 0.02
CA ALA A 129 -27.69 10.10 0.53
C ALA A 129 -28.20 11.45 -0.03
N GLY A 130 -29.43 11.46 -0.55
CA GLY A 130 -30.05 12.65 -1.11
C GLY A 130 -29.75 12.93 -2.59
N THR A 131 -29.05 12.04 -3.30
CA THR A 131 -28.88 12.17 -4.75
C THR A 131 -30.23 12.18 -5.48
N GLU A 132 -30.37 13.07 -6.48
CA GLU A 132 -31.50 13.08 -7.41
C GLU A 132 -31.37 12.01 -8.51
N HIS A 133 -30.18 11.42 -8.66
CA HIS A 133 -29.81 10.42 -9.69
C HIS A 133 -29.62 9.03 -9.10
N ARG A 134 -30.56 8.59 -8.26
CA ARG A 134 -30.42 7.33 -7.53
C ARG A 134 -30.37 6.11 -8.47
N ALA A 135 -31.23 6.08 -9.49
CA ALA A 135 -31.31 4.94 -10.40
C ALA A 135 -30.02 4.80 -11.24
N GLU A 136 -29.42 5.92 -11.66
CA GLU A 136 -28.16 5.94 -12.40
C GLU A 136 -26.98 5.53 -11.50
N ALA A 137 -26.97 5.97 -10.25
CA ALA A 137 -25.95 5.55 -9.28
C ALA A 137 -26.04 4.06 -8.95
N GLU A 138 -27.25 3.52 -8.78
CA GLU A 138 -27.48 2.07 -8.60
C GLU A 138 -26.99 1.29 -9.83
N ALA A 139 -27.30 1.75 -11.05
CA ALA A 139 -26.83 1.12 -12.28
C ALA A 139 -25.29 1.10 -12.40
N LEU A 140 -24.61 2.15 -11.91
CA LEU A 140 -23.15 2.18 -11.86
C LEU A 140 -22.58 1.16 -10.87
N ILE A 141 -23.13 1.09 -9.65
CA ILE A 141 -22.71 0.09 -8.65
C ILE A 141 -22.95 -1.33 -9.18
N ASP A 142 -24.12 -1.58 -9.78
CA ASP A 142 -24.43 -2.87 -10.39
C ASP A 142 -23.43 -3.24 -11.49
N PHE A 143 -23.05 -2.26 -12.34
CA PHE A 143 -22.02 -2.47 -13.36
C PHE A 143 -20.65 -2.78 -12.75
N MET A 144 -20.23 -2.05 -11.71
CA MET A 144 -18.97 -2.29 -11.02
C MET A 144 -18.87 -3.70 -10.44
N LEU A 145 -19.99 -4.34 -10.10
CA LEU A 145 -20.06 -5.71 -9.58
C LEU A 145 -20.17 -6.79 -10.66
N THR A 146 -20.19 -6.41 -11.94
CA THR A 146 -20.20 -7.39 -13.05
C THR A 146 -18.81 -8.01 -13.28
N PRO A 147 -18.74 -9.22 -13.87
CA PRO A 147 -17.48 -9.79 -14.32
C PRO A 147 -16.70 -8.84 -15.23
N THR A 148 -17.37 -8.12 -16.12
CA THR A 148 -16.71 -7.18 -17.06
C THR A 148 -15.88 -6.12 -16.34
N PHE A 149 -16.41 -5.51 -15.28
CA PHE A 149 -15.65 -4.53 -14.51
C PHE A 149 -14.58 -5.23 -13.66
N GLN A 150 -14.97 -6.28 -12.95
CA GLN A 150 -14.12 -6.95 -11.97
C GLN A 150 -12.92 -7.68 -12.59
N GLU A 151 -13.04 -8.24 -13.80
CA GLU A 151 -11.93 -8.87 -14.53
C GLU A 151 -10.94 -7.86 -15.13
N ASP A 152 -11.34 -6.59 -15.28
CA ASP A 152 -10.49 -5.51 -15.79
C ASP A 152 -9.66 -4.84 -14.66
N VAL A 153 -10.11 -4.96 -13.40
CA VAL A 153 -9.47 -4.39 -12.21
C VAL A 153 -7.99 -4.81 -12.06
N PRO A 154 -7.60 -6.10 -12.17
CA PRO A 154 -6.22 -6.53 -11.91
C PRO A 154 -5.16 -5.88 -12.81
N LEU A 155 -5.48 -5.56 -14.07
CA LEU A 155 -4.51 -4.98 -15.02
C LEU A 155 -4.58 -3.47 -15.15
N ASN A 156 -5.64 -2.83 -14.62
CA ASN A 156 -5.78 -1.37 -14.64
C ASN A 156 -5.45 -0.74 -13.29
N MET A 157 -5.80 -1.40 -12.20
CA MET A 157 -5.64 -0.89 -10.83
C MET A 157 -4.64 -1.69 -10.01
N PHE A 158 -4.19 -2.86 -10.50
CA PHE A 158 -3.25 -3.73 -9.79
C PHE A 158 -3.72 -4.10 -8.37
N VAL A 159 -5.01 -4.43 -8.24
CA VAL A 159 -5.63 -4.94 -7.00
C VAL A 159 -6.50 -6.14 -7.30
N PHE A 160 -6.84 -6.91 -6.26
CA PHE A 160 -7.73 -8.06 -6.39
C PHE A 160 -9.19 -7.61 -6.56
N PRO A 161 -9.99 -8.30 -7.40
CA PRO A 161 -11.41 -8.02 -7.55
C PRO A 161 -12.17 -8.41 -6.28
N ALA A 162 -13.28 -7.70 -6.03
CA ALA A 162 -14.24 -8.01 -4.98
C ALA A 162 -15.16 -9.18 -5.38
N LEU A 163 -15.34 -9.42 -6.68
CA LEU A 163 -16.11 -10.57 -7.18
C LEU A 163 -15.23 -11.83 -7.19
N GLU A 164 -15.48 -12.74 -6.26
CA GLU A 164 -14.71 -13.99 -6.08
C GLU A 164 -14.65 -14.88 -7.34
N THR A 165 -15.66 -14.78 -8.22
CA THR A 165 -15.74 -15.59 -9.45
C THR A 165 -15.09 -14.93 -10.66
N ALA A 166 -14.51 -13.72 -10.52
CA ALA A 166 -13.82 -13.04 -11.60
C ALA A 166 -12.57 -13.82 -12.02
N ALA A 167 -12.37 -13.99 -13.32
CA ALA A 167 -11.13 -14.59 -13.83
C ALA A 167 -9.95 -13.62 -13.61
N LEU A 168 -8.85 -14.13 -13.07
CA LEU A 168 -7.60 -13.39 -12.94
C LEU A 168 -6.68 -13.66 -14.15
N PRO A 169 -6.01 -12.64 -14.70
CA PRO A 169 -4.96 -12.81 -15.71
C PRO A 169 -3.83 -13.71 -15.19
N ALA A 170 -3.23 -14.51 -16.06
CA ALA A 170 -2.20 -15.48 -15.67
C ALA A 170 -0.97 -14.77 -15.08
N GLU A 171 -0.55 -13.68 -15.70
CA GLU A 171 0.59 -12.86 -15.27
C GLU A 171 0.34 -12.24 -13.90
N PHE A 172 -0.91 -11.81 -13.62
CA PHE A 172 -1.27 -11.29 -12.31
C PHE A 172 -1.18 -12.39 -11.24
N VAL A 173 -1.67 -13.59 -11.53
CA VAL A 173 -1.59 -14.74 -10.59
C VAL A 173 -0.16 -15.20 -10.36
N GLU A 174 0.69 -15.14 -11.37
CA GLU A 174 2.08 -15.60 -11.29
C GLU A 174 2.94 -14.70 -10.40
N PHE A 175 2.72 -13.39 -10.44
CA PHE A 175 3.58 -12.41 -9.78
C PHE A 175 2.95 -11.67 -8.59
N ALA A 176 1.62 -11.74 -8.40
CA ALA A 176 1.00 -11.10 -7.26
C ALA A 176 1.25 -11.93 -6.01
N GLU A 177 1.65 -11.26 -4.93
CA GLU A 177 1.76 -11.90 -3.63
C GLU A 177 0.50 -11.61 -2.81
N ILE A 178 0.05 -12.63 -2.08
CA ILE A 178 -1.09 -12.54 -1.16
C ILE A 178 -0.54 -12.82 0.23
N ALA A 179 -0.63 -11.85 1.12
CA ALA A 179 -0.40 -12.10 2.54
C ALA A 179 -1.46 -13.08 3.05
N ASP A 180 -1.01 -14.20 3.65
CA ASP A 180 -1.89 -15.24 4.19
C ASP A 180 -2.71 -14.73 5.38
N ASP A 181 -2.10 -13.89 6.22
CA ASP A 181 -2.72 -13.30 7.42
C ASP A 181 -2.40 -11.79 7.51
N PRO A 182 -3.01 -10.96 6.65
CA PRO A 182 -2.76 -9.52 6.68
C PRO A 182 -3.35 -8.93 7.96
N GLN A 183 -2.68 -7.91 8.47
CA GLN A 183 -3.15 -7.10 9.58
C GLN A 183 -4.55 -6.53 9.29
N THR A 184 -5.41 -6.55 10.31
CA THR A 184 -6.74 -5.94 10.27
C THR A 184 -7.06 -5.30 11.62
N ILE A 185 -7.81 -4.21 11.58
CA ILE A 185 -8.43 -3.62 12.78
C ILE A 185 -9.93 -3.57 12.51
N GLU A 186 -10.73 -3.90 13.53
CA GLU A 186 -12.19 -3.80 13.47
C GLU A 186 -12.63 -2.40 13.01
N PRO A 187 -13.53 -2.26 12.02
CA PRO A 187 -13.90 -0.95 11.46
C PRO A 187 -14.41 0.05 12.50
N ALA A 188 -15.15 -0.42 13.52
CA ALA A 188 -15.64 0.43 14.60
C ALA A 188 -14.50 0.97 15.51
N VAL A 189 -13.41 0.22 15.64
CA VAL A 189 -12.22 0.67 16.37
C VAL A 189 -11.47 1.70 15.53
N ILE A 190 -11.36 1.50 14.21
CA ILE A 190 -10.78 2.50 13.30
C ILE A 190 -11.61 3.79 13.36
N GLU A 191 -12.94 3.71 13.22
CA GLU A 191 -13.82 4.88 13.27
C GLU A 191 -13.67 5.68 14.58
N ALA A 192 -13.54 4.99 15.71
CA ALA A 192 -13.41 5.64 17.01
C ALA A 192 -12.05 6.31 17.27
N ASN A 193 -10.98 5.88 16.58
CA ASN A 193 -9.61 6.29 16.92
C ASN A 193 -8.82 6.93 15.76
N ARG A 194 -9.29 6.79 14.51
CA ARG A 194 -8.56 7.22 13.30
C ARG A 194 -8.07 8.66 13.39
N ASP A 195 -8.94 9.59 13.74
CA ASP A 195 -8.60 11.01 13.77
C ASP A 195 -7.50 11.27 14.81
N ALA A 196 -7.60 10.66 15.99
CA ALA A 196 -6.58 10.79 17.04
C ALA A 196 -5.24 10.15 16.64
N TRP A 197 -5.25 8.99 15.97
CA TRP A 197 -4.02 8.36 15.47
C TRP A 197 -3.35 9.20 14.38
N VAL A 198 -4.13 9.77 13.47
CA VAL A 198 -3.61 10.65 12.40
C VAL A 198 -3.05 11.94 12.98
N GLU A 199 -3.77 12.61 13.89
CA GLU A 199 -3.29 13.81 14.59
C GLU A 199 -1.98 13.52 15.33
N ARG A 200 -1.92 12.39 16.06
CA ARG A 200 -0.72 12.00 16.79
C ARG A 200 0.45 11.67 15.87
N TRP A 201 0.19 11.01 14.74
CA TRP A 201 1.19 10.77 13.71
C TRP A 201 1.76 12.08 13.15
N VAL A 202 0.90 13.09 12.91
CA VAL A 202 1.33 14.42 12.44
C VAL A 202 2.29 15.06 13.44
N GLU A 203 1.98 15.02 14.74
CA GLU A 203 2.86 15.55 15.79
C GLU A 203 4.23 14.86 15.83
N ILE A 204 4.27 13.54 15.62
CA ILE A 204 5.52 12.76 15.65
C ILE A 204 6.38 13.05 14.41
N VAL A 205 5.75 13.10 13.23
CA VAL A 205 6.46 13.11 11.95
C VAL A 205 6.72 14.52 11.41
N LEU A 206 5.82 15.47 11.67
CA LEU A 206 5.87 16.82 11.12
C LEU A 206 6.20 17.91 12.15
N GLY A 207 6.07 17.63 13.45
CA GLY A 207 6.35 18.54 14.57
C GLY A 207 5.24 19.54 14.84
#